data_AF-A0A941S1C9-F1
#
_entry.id   AF-A0A941S1C9-F1
#
_cell.length_a   1.000
_cell.length_b   1.000
_cell.length_c   1.000
_cell.angle_alpha   90.00
_cell.angle_beta   90.00
_cell.angle_gamma   90.00
#
_symmetry.space_group_name_H-M   'P 1'
#
loop_
_entity.id
_entity.type
_entity.pdbx_description
1 polymer ?
#
loop_
_entity_poly.entity_id
_entity_poly.type
_entity_poly.pdbx_seq_one_letter_code
_entity_poly.pdbx_strand_id
1 'polypeptide(L)'
;MSLNIKNPKTYKLAQEVAQLTGESMAQAVTTALEERKAKLEKESRFERAWAIANKVAERLHAPGGPKMLEIEDLYDEATGLPK
;
A
#
# COMPACT_ATOMS: atom_id res chain seq x y z
N MET A 1 1.16 31.51 5.59
CA MET A 1 0.40 31.14 6.82
C MET A 1 1.38 30.95 7.97
N SER A 2 1.02 31.30 9.21
CA SER A 2 1.89 31.10 10.38
C SER A 2 1.69 29.70 10.98
N LEU A 3 2.80 28.99 11.25
CA LEU A 3 2.79 27.71 11.95
C LEU A 3 2.82 27.98 13.47
N ASN A 4 1.71 27.73 14.16
CA ASN A 4 1.65 27.87 15.62
C ASN A 4 1.64 26.49 16.30
N ILE A 5 2.73 26.14 16.97
CA ILE A 5 2.88 24.88 17.71
C ILE A 5 2.87 25.19 19.20
N LYS A 6 1.75 24.88 19.88
CA LYS A 6 1.59 25.12 21.33
C LYS A 6 2.27 24.07 22.20
N ASN A 7 2.58 22.89 21.64
CA ASN A 7 3.27 21.83 22.35
C ASN A 7 4.80 22.11 22.37
N PRO A 8 5.42 22.31 23.54
CA PRO A 8 6.85 22.65 23.62
C PRO A 8 7.77 21.57 23.05
N LYS A 9 7.40 20.29 23.19
CA LYS A 9 8.18 19.17 22.66
C LYS A 9 8.13 19.16 21.13
N THR A 10 6.95 19.35 20.55
CA THR A 10 6.79 19.41 19.08
C THR A 10 7.51 20.62 18.50
N TYR A 11 7.49 21.77 19.18
CA TYR A 11 8.21 22.95 18.75
C TYR A 11 9.73 22.69 18.69
N LYS A 12 10.31 22.10 19.75
CA LYS A 12 11.74 21.74 19.77
C LYS A 12 12.10 20.76 18.66
N LEU A 13 11.30 19.70 18.47
CA LEU A 13 11.53 18.75 17.38
C LEU A 13 11.49 19.41 16.00
N ALA A 14 10.49 20.26 15.74
CA ALA A 14 10.39 20.98 14.47
C ALA A 14 11.57 21.93 14.26
N GLN A 15 12.07 22.56 15.33
CA GLN A 15 13.24 23.44 15.29
C GLN A 15 14.52 22.66 15.00
N GLU A 16 14.74 21.54 15.69
CA GLU A 16 15.91 20.67 15.51
C GLU A 16 15.95 20.11 14.08
N VAL A 17 14.82 19.60 13.58
CA VAL A 17 14.73 19.09 12.20
C VAL A 17 15.01 20.21 11.20
N ALA A 18 14.41 21.38 11.36
CA ALA A 18 14.66 22.53 10.49
C ALA A 18 16.14 22.96 10.48
N GLN A 19 16.81 22.93 11.63
CA GLN A 19 18.26 23.20 11.72
C GLN A 19 19.09 22.14 11.01
N LEU A 20 18.74 20.87 11.14
CA LEU A 20 19.45 19.76 10.50
C LEU A 20 19.25 19.75 8.97
N THR A 21 18.07 20.13 8.49
CA THR A 21 17.76 20.15 7.05
C THR A 21 18.09 21.47 6.36
N GLY A 22 18.33 22.55 7.13
CA GLY A 22 18.51 23.90 6.60
C GLY A 22 17.22 24.53 6.08
N GLU A 23 16.06 23.98 6.43
CA GLU A 23 14.75 24.43 5.98
C GLU A 23 14.07 25.34 7.01
N SER A 24 12.95 25.96 6.63
CA SER A 24 12.07 26.59 7.62
C SER A 24 11.34 25.55 8.46
N MET A 25 10.96 25.88 9.70
CA MET A 25 10.15 24.97 10.54
C MET A 25 8.83 24.56 9.86
N ALA A 26 8.22 25.45 9.08
CA ALA A 26 7.01 25.14 8.33
C ALA A 26 7.28 24.09 7.25
N GLN A 27 8.36 24.25 6.49
CA GLN A 27 8.74 23.30 5.45
C GLN A 27 9.13 21.93 6.05
N ALA A 28 9.97 21.92 7.08
CA ALA A 28 10.36 20.70 7.79
C ALA A 28 9.14 19.91 8.30
N VAL A 29 8.15 20.59 8.89
CA VAL A 29 6.92 19.96 9.37
C VAL A 29 6.04 19.47 8.21
N THR A 30 5.90 20.24 7.13
CA THR A 30 5.15 19.82 5.94
C THR A 30 5.76 18.55 5.36
N THR A 31 7.08 18.53 5.11
CA THR A 31 7.79 17.37 4.57
C THR A 31 7.59 16.13 5.45
N ALA A 32 7.78 16.26 6.77
CA ALA A 32 7.60 15.14 7.70
C ALA A 32 6.16 14.59 7.71
N LEU A 33 5.16 15.47 7.58
CA LEU A 33 3.76 15.07 7.51
C LEU A 33 3.42 14.39 6.18
N GLU A 34 3.95 14.88 5.07
CA GLU A 34 3.77 14.29 3.74
C GLU A 34 4.41 12.90 3.66
N GLU A 35 5.63 12.74 4.16
CA GLU A 35 6.30 11.44 4.25
C GLU A 35 5.51 10.45 5.10
N ARG A 36 5.03 10.89 6.28
CA ARG A 36 4.22 10.05 7.15
C ARG A 36 2.91 9.64 6.49
N LYS A 37 2.23 10.58 5.83
CA LYS A 37 1.00 10.32 5.08
C LYS A 37 1.24 9.30 3.97
N ALA A 38 2.28 9.50 3.15
CA ALA A 38 2.60 8.60 2.05
C ALA A 38 2.90 7.18 2.54
N LYS A 39 3.58 7.03 3.69
CA LYS A 39 3.81 5.72 4.31
C LYS A 39 2.51 5.03 4.71
N LEU A 40 1.63 5.75 5.41
CA LEU A 40 0.33 5.21 5.84
C LEU A 40 -0.58 4.86 4.66
N GLU A 41 -0.57 5.66 3.59
CA GLU A 41 -1.33 5.36 2.38
C GLU A 41 -0.80 4.11 1.65
N LYS A 42 0.53 3.90 1.62
CA LYS A 42 1.13 2.68 1.06
C LYS A 42 0.74 1.45 1.87
N GLU A 43 0.83 1.52 3.20
CA GLU A 43 0.43 0.44 4.11
C GLU A 43 -1.06 0.09 3.90
N SER A 44 -1.95 1.10 3.88
CA SER A 44 -3.38 0.89 3.63
C SER A 44 -3.68 0.30 2.25
N ARG A 45 -2.93 0.69 1.21
CA ARG A 45 -3.09 0.11 -0.14
C ARG A 45 -2.66 -1.36 -0.16
N PHE A 46 -1.54 -1.69 0.48
CA PHE A 46 -1.07 -3.06 0.59
C PHE A 46 -2.08 -3.93 1.34
N GLU A 47 -2.56 -3.48 2.50
CA GLU A 47 -3.58 -4.20 3.28
C GLU A 47 -4.86 -4.44 2.48
N ARG A 48 -5.33 -3.43 1.72
CA ARG A 48 -6.49 -3.58 0.85
C ARG A 48 -6.25 -4.58 -0.28
N ALA A 49 -5.11 -4.51 -0.94
CA ALA A 49 -4.75 -5.45 -1.99
C ALA A 49 -4.64 -6.88 -1.44
N TRP A 50 -4.03 -7.04 -0.26
CA TRP A 50 -3.91 -8.32 0.43
C TRP A 50 -5.27 -8.90 0.82
N ALA A 51 -6.17 -8.06 1.34
CA ALA A 51 -7.53 -8.48 1.66
C ALA A 51 -8.32 -8.94 0.43
N ILE A 52 -8.13 -8.28 -0.72
CA ILE A 52 -8.73 -8.72 -1.99
C ILE A 52 -8.12 -10.05 -2.43
N ALA A 53 -6.79 -10.19 -2.40
CA ALA A 53 -6.09 -11.41 -2.78
C ALA A 53 -6.55 -12.61 -1.94
N ASN A 54 -6.68 -12.45 -0.62
CA ASN A 54 -7.19 -13.50 0.27
C ASN A 54 -8.63 -13.89 -0.07
N LYS A 55 -9.52 -12.90 -0.30
CA LYS A 55 -10.91 -13.18 -0.71
C LYS A 55 -10.99 -13.94 -2.04
N VAL A 56 -10.09 -13.64 -2.98
CA VAL A 56 -10.02 -14.35 -4.27
C VAL A 56 -9.51 -15.78 -4.05
N ALA A 57 -8.43 -15.95 -3.28
CA ALA A 57 -7.88 -17.26 -2.97
C ALA A 57 -8.89 -18.18 -2.26
N GLU A 58 -9.65 -17.64 -1.29
CA GLU A 58 -10.73 -18.36 -0.61
C GLU A 58 -11.79 -18.87 -1.60
N ARG A 59 -12.17 -18.07 -2.60
CA ARG A 59 -13.16 -18.47 -3.61
C ARG A 59 -12.62 -19.48 -4.60
N LEU A 60 -11.35 -19.35 -4.99
CA LEU A 60 -10.69 -20.29 -5.89
C LEU A 60 -10.56 -21.68 -5.25
N HIS A 61 -10.27 -21.73 -3.95
CA HIS A 61 -10.05 -22.98 -3.22
C HIS A 61 -11.31 -23.54 -2.53
N ALA A 62 -12.46 -22.85 -2.66
CA ALA A 62 -13.71 -23.32 -2.07
C ALA A 62 -14.21 -24.61 -2.77
N PRO A 63 -14.87 -25.54 -2.04
CA PRO A 63 -15.56 -26.67 -2.65
C PRO A 63 -16.60 -26.18 -3.67
N GLY A 64 -16.50 -26.64 -4.92
CA GLY A 64 -17.33 -26.14 -6.03
C GLY A 64 -16.85 -24.82 -6.66
N GLY A 65 -15.65 -24.36 -6.29
CA GLY A 65 -14.95 -23.27 -6.96
C GLY A 65 -14.59 -23.60 -8.41
N PRO A 66 -14.11 -22.61 -9.19
CA PRO A 66 -13.77 -22.80 -10.59
C PRO A 66 -12.70 -23.90 -10.73
N LYS A 67 -12.90 -24.80 -11.71
CA LYS A 67 -11.90 -25.80 -12.05
C LYS A 67 -10.65 -25.07 -12.54
N MET A 68 -9.51 -25.33 -11.89
CA MET A 68 -8.21 -24.96 -12.45
C MET A 68 -7.99 -25.88 -13.66
N LEU A 69 -7.95 -25.29 -14.86
CA LEU A 69 -7.68 -26.04 -16.08
C LEU A 69 -6.20 -26.38 -16.13
N GLU A 70 -5.90 -27.64 -16.43
CA GLU A 70 -4.56 -28.06 -16.81
C GLU A 70 -4.34 -27.82 -18.30
N ILE A 71 -3.08 -27.84 -18.76
CA ILE A 71 -2.74 -27.60 -20.17
C ILE A 71 -3.49 -28.59 -21.07
N GLU A 72 -3.64 -29.83 -20.62
CA GLU A 72 -4.34 -30.91 -21.32
C GLU A 72 -5.84 -30.63 -21.50
N ASP A 73 -6.47 -29.88 -20.57
CA ASP A 73 -7.90 -29.54 -20.69
C ASP A 73 -8.16 -28.60 -21.90
N LEU A 74 -7.15 -27.84 -22.35
CA LEU A 74 -7.23 -26.85 -23.42
C LEU A 74 -7.20 -27.46 -24.83
N TYR A 75 -6.80 -28.73 -24.97
CA TYR A 75 -6.72 -29.40 -26.26
C TYR A 75 -7.81 -30.47 -26.38
N ASP A 76 -8.26 -30.69 -27.61
CA ASP A 76 -9.15 -31.79 -27.95
C ASP A 76 -8.38 -33.11 -27.89
N GLU A 77 -8.89 -34.08 -27.13
CA GLU A 77 -8.18 -35.35 -26.87
C GLU A 77 -8.02 -36.22 -28.12
N ALA A 78 -8.91 -36.08 -29.11
CA ALA A 78 -8.89 -36.90 -30.32
C ALA A 78 -8.02 -36.30 -31.43
N THR A 79 -8.01 -34.97 -31.56
CA THR A 79 -7.32 -34.25 -32.65
C THR A 79 -6.03 -33.57 -32.20
N GLY A 80 -5.83 -33.36 -30.90
CA GLY A 80 -4.68 -32.64 -30.34
C GLY A 80 -4.65 -31.15 -30.67
N LEU A 81 -5.74 -30.59 -31.22
CA LEU A 81 -5.87 -29.17 -31.55
C LEU A 81 -6.47 -28.38 -30.37
N PRO A 82 -6.18 -27.08 -30.23
CA PRO A 82 -6.83 -26.26 -29.21
C PRO A 82 -8.35 -26.29 -29.34
N LYS A 83 -9.05 -26.41 -28.20
CA LYS A 83 -10.51 -26.28 -28.12
C LYS A 83 -10.97 -24.83 -28.29
#